data_AF-A0A1S0TLL1-F1
#
_entry.id   AF-A0A1S0TLL1-F1
#
_cell.length_a   1.000
_cell.length_b   1.000
_cell.length_c   1.000
_cell.angle_alpha   90.00
_cell.angle_beta   90.00
_cell.angle_gamma   90.00
#
_symmetry.space_group_name_H-M   'P 1'
#
loop_
_entity.id
_entity.type
_entity.pdbx_description
1 polymer ?
#
loop_
_entity_poly.entity_id
_entity_poly.type
_entity_poly.pdbx_seq_one_letter_code
_entity_poly.pdbx_strand_id
1 'polypeptide(L)'
;MEDLELFPKNNQLILPKSSVAQFLPDEFEQMRNQLAKIWWSRLIISVRGYVANYIEDNDEKLFLTDDAFIIIHRNLVESTVTNAIKQVL
;
A
#
# COMPACT_ATOMS: atom_id res chain seq x y z
N MET A 1 -24.54 5.12 -16.47
CA MET A 1 -23.72 4.55 -17.56
C MET A 1 -22.29 4.70 -17.09
N GLU A 2 -21.63 3.61 -16.71
CA GLU A 2 -20.19 3.69 -16.40
C GLU A 2 -19.48 3.98 -17.73
N ASP A 3 -18.69 5.07 -17.79
CA ASP A 3 -17.89 5.43 -18.96
C ASP A 3 -16.72 4.45 -19.11
N LEU A 4 -17.03 3.24 -19.58
CA LEU A 4 -16.09 2.18 -19.86
C LEU A 4 -15.09 2.56 -20.97
N GLU A 5 -15.39 3.59 -21.78
CA GLU A 5 -14.46 4.16 -22.76
C GLU A 5 -13.40 5.07 -22.11
N LEU A 6 -13.74 5.84 -21.07
CA LEU A 6 -12.81 6.74 -20.40
C LEU A 6 -11.96 6.00 -19.35
N PHE A 7 -12.51 4.94 -18.75
CA PHE A 7 -11.85 4.14 -17.74
C PHE A 7 -12.01 2.66 -18.07
N PRO A 8 -11.31 2.15 -19.09
CA PRO A 8 -11.31 0.72 -19.37
C PRO A 8 -10.87 0.00 -18.09
N LYS A 9 -11.78 -0.80 -17.51
CA LYS A 9 -11.48 -1.73 -16.43
C LYS A 9 -10.57 -2.79 -17.02
N ASN A 10 -9.28 -2.47 -17.07
CA ASN A 10 -8.27 -3.35 -17.59
C ASN A 10 -7.88 -4.27 -16.45
N ASN A 11 -8.25 -5.55 -16.55
CA ASN A 11 -8.05 -6.56 -15.49
C ASN A 11 -6.57 -6.90 -15.26
N GLN A 12 -5.68 -6.21 -15.96
CA GLN A 12 -4.24 -6.33 -15.84
C GLN A 12 -3.70 -5.07 -15.19
N LEU A 13 -2.98 -5.25 -14.09
CA LEU A 13 -2.17 -4.20 -13.49
C LEU A 13 -1.04 -3.85 -14.47
N ILE A 14 -1.25 -2.83 -15.29
CA ILE A 14 -0.23 -2.33 -16.20
C ILE A 14 0.72 -1.44 -15.40
N LEU A 15 1.79 -2.06 -14.90
CA LEU A 15 2.91 -1.30 -14.36
C LEU A 15 3.68 -0.65 -15.52
N PRO A 16 4.14 0.60 -15.36
CA PRO A 16 5.01 1.23 -16.34
C PRO A 16 6.28 0.40 -16.53
N LYS A 17 6.68 0.17 -17.80
CA LYS A 17 7.84 -0.67 -18.16
C LYS A 17 9.16 -0.18 -17.58
N SER A 18 9.23 1.11 -17.27
CA SER A 18 10.35 1.77 -16.61
C SER A 18 9.84 2.43 -15.35
N SER A 19 10.66 2.40 -14.29
CA SER A 19 10.34 3.14 -13.06
C SER A 19 10.09 4.61 -13.39
N VAL A 20 8.90 5.11 -13.07
CA VAL A 20 8.55 6.53 -13.30
C VAL A 20 9.35 7.44 -12.36
N ALA A 21 9.73 6.90 -11.20
CA ALA A 21 10.62 7.55 -10.24
C ALA A 21 11.53 6.49 -9.60
N GLN A 22 12.76 6.86 -9.24
CA GLN A 22 13.62 5.99 -8.44
C GLN A 22 13.10 5.96 -6.99
N PHE A 23 12.99 4.77 -6.40
CA PHE A 23 12.77 4.68 -4.95
C PHE A 23 14.07 5.03 -4.23
N LEU A 24 14.03 6.10 -3.44
CA LEU A 24 15.14 6.55 -2.61
C LEU A 24 14.81 6.28 -1.14
N PRO A 25 15.49 5.32 -0.48
CA PRO A 25 15.20 4.96 0.92
C PRO A 25 15.28 6.15 1.88
N ASP A 26 16.24 7.06 1.66
CA ASP A 26 16.42 8.24 2.50
C ASP A 26 15.23 9.21 2.39
N GLU A 27 14.68 9.39 1.19
CA GLU A 27 13.49 10.22 0.98
C GLU A 27 12.26 9.61 1.64
N PHE A 28 12.11 8.28 1.53
CA PHE A 28 11.05 7.56 2.21
C PHE A 28 11.13 7.74 3.73
N GLU A 29 12.31 7.59 4.33
CA GLU A 29 12.52 7.78 5.77
C GLU A 29 12.22 9.23 6.19
N GLN A 30 12.64 10.22 5.40
CA GLN A 30 12.31 11.62 5.65
C GLN A 30 10.80 11.86 5.63
N MET A 31 10.11 11.38 4.58
CA MET A 31 8.66 11.47 4.48
C MET A 31 7.97 10.76 5.66
N ARG A 32 8.46 9.58 6.05
CA ARG A 32 7.89 8.80 7.16
C ARG A 32 7.94 9.59 8.47
N ASN A 33 9.04 10.30 8.71
CA ASN A 33 9.24 11.08 9.93
C ASN A 33 8.49 12.43 9.91
N GLN A 34 8.21 12.99 8.73
CA GLN A 34 7.55 14.30 8.59
C GLN A 34 6.02 14.20 8.48
N LEU A 35 5.50 13.17 7.82
CA LEU A 35 4.08 13.05 7.52
C LEU A 35 3.32 12.38 8.67
N ALA A 36 2.12 12.89 8.95
CA ALA A 36 1.27 12.35 9.99
C ALA A 36 0.85 10.91 9.71
N LYS A 37 0.66 10.10 10.77
CA LYS A 37 0.15 8.72 10.69
C LYS A 37 -1.11 8.58 9.81
N ILE A 38 -2.02 9.54 9.89
CA ILE A 38 -3.25 9.55 9.08
C ILE A 38 -2.97 9.66 7.58
N TRP A 39 -1.89 10.32 7.17
CA TRP A 39 -1.48 10.41 5.77
C TRP A 39 -1.09 9.02 5.25
N TRP A 40 -0.26 8.30 6.00
CA TRP A 40 0.16 6.93 5.66
C TRP A 40 -1.02 5.95 5.67
N SER A 41 -1.92 6.06 6.66
CA SER A 41 -3.15 5.26 6.71
C SER A 41 -3.99 5.44 5.43
N ARG A 42 -4.18 6.69 4.99
CA ARG A 42 -4.91 6.99 3.74
C ARG A 42 -4.20 6.42 2.52
N LEU A 43 -2.89 6.58 2.41
CA LEU A 43 -2.12 6.02 1.30
C LEU A 43 -2.29 4.50 1.19
N ILE A 44 -2.13 3.77 2.30
CA ILE A 44 -2.23 2.31 2.34
C ILE A 44 -3.63 1.85 1.90
N ILE A 45 -4.70 2.49 2.41
CA ILE A 45 -6.08 2.17 2.05
C ILE A 45 -6.32 2.44 0.56
N SER A 46 -5.85 3.58 0.03
CA SER A 46 -5.97 3.91 -1.39
C SER A 46 -5.25 2.89 -2.27
N VAL A 47 -4.03 2.49 -1.90
CA VAL A 47 -3.26 1.49 -2.66
C VAL A 47 -3.94 0.11 -2.57
N ARG A 48 -4.45 -0.31 -1.41
CA ARG A 48 -5.24 -1.55 -1.29
C ARG A 48 -6.45 -1.51 -2.21
N GLY A 49 -7.22 -0.43 -2.20
CA GLY A 49 -8.38 -0.26 -3.07
C GLY A 49 -8.03 -0.33 -4.55
N TYR A 50 -6.90 0.26 -4.93
CA TYR A 50 -6.37 0.15 -6.29
C TYR A 50 -5.97 -1.28 -6.64
N VAL A 51 -5.20 -1.96 -5.79
CA VAL A 51 -4.73 -3.34 -6.02
C VAL A 51 -5.89 -4.33 -6.09
N ALA A 52 -6.90 -4.20 -5.23
CA ALA A 52 -8.06 -5.08 -5.19
C ALA A 52 -8.83 -5.11 -6.53
N ASN A 53 -8.83 -4.00 -7.28
CA ASN A 53 -9.48 -3.94 -8.60
C ASN A 53 -8.80 -4.83 -9.66
N TYR A 54 -7.61 -5.36 -9.39
CA TYR A 54 -6.87 -6.25 -10.30
C TYR A 54 -6.90 -7.72 -9.85
N ILE A 55 -7.57 -8.03 -8.74
CA ILE A 55 -7.71 -9.37 -8.18
C ILE A 55 -9.16 -9.81 -8.42
N GLU A 56 -9.54 -9.97 -9.69
CA GLU A 56 -10.88 -10.45 -10.04
C GLU A 56 -11.00 -11.96 -9.82
N ASP A 57 -12.18 -12.38 -9.35
CA ASP A 57 -12.62 -13.78 -9.22
C ASP A 57 -11.69 -14.71 -8.43
N ASN A 58 -10.93 -14.16 -7.48
CA ASN A 58 -10.06 -14.94 -6.60
C ASN A 58 -10.11 -14.43 -5.16
N ASP A 59 -11.12 -14.89 -4.42
CA ASP A 59 -11.34 -14.53 -3.01
C ASP A 59 -10.13 -14.84 -2.13
N GLU A 60 -9.44 -15.96 -2.36
CA GLU A 60 -8.23 -16.34 -1.61
C GLU A 60 -7.12 -15.29 -1.76
N LYS A 61 -6.86 -14.83 -2.99
CA LYS A 61 -5.88 -13.76 -3.24
C LYS A 61 -6.32 -12.43 -2.65
N LEU A 62 -7.62 -12.15 -2.62
CA LEU A 62 -8.14 -10.94 -1.99
C LEU A 62 -7.91 -10.97 -0.47
N PHE A 63 -8.18 -12.11 0.20
CA PHE A 63 -7.89 -12.29 1.62
C PHE A 63 -6.40 -12.14 1.94
N LEU A 64 -5.52 -12.79 1.16
CA LEU A 64 -4.07 -12.67 1.34
C LEU A 64 -3.58 -11.23 1.14
N THR A 65 -4.19 -10.52 0.20
CA THR A 65 -3.90 -9.10 -0.05
C THR A 65 -4.32 -8.25 1.13
N ASP A 66 -5.52 -8.48 1.67
CA ASP A 66 -6.01 -7.78 2.86
C ASP A 66 -5.09 -8.01 4.06
N ASP A 67 -4.68 -9.25 4.32
CA ASP A 67 -3.72 -9.58 5.38
C ASP A 67 -2.39 -8.84 5.20
N ALA A 68 -1.87 -8.79 3.97
CA ALA A 68 -0.65 -8.04 3.68
C ALA A 68 -0.81 -6.54 3.96
N PHE A 69 -1.91 -5.92 3.55
CA PHE A 69 -2.17 -4.50 3.79
C PHE A 69 -2.42 -4.19 5.27
N ILE A 70 -3.02 -5.11 6.03
CA ILE A 70 -3.14 -5.00 7.49
C ILE A 70 -1.75 -5.00 8.14
N ILE A 71 -0.86 -5.91 7.74
CA ILE A 71 0.52 -5.96 8.27
C ILE A 71 1.30 -4.70 7.92
N ILE A 72 1.16 -4.19 6.68
CA ILE A 72 1.81 -2.93 6.26
C ILE A 72 1.28 -1.75 7.08
N HIS A 73 -0.04 -1.66 7.28
CA HIS A 73 -0.67 -0.61 8.08
C HIS A 73 -0.16 -0.63 9.52
N ARG A 74 -0.16 -1.81 10.15
CA ARG A 74 0.35 -2.00 11.50
C ARG A 74 1.81 -1.53 11.63
N ASN A 75 2.66 -1.88 10.66
CA ASN A 75 4.08 -1.56 10.71
C ASN A 75 4.42 -0.12 10.33
N LEU A 76 3.61 0.55 9.51
CA LEU A 76 3.91 1.90 9.03
C LEU A 76 3.13 3.01 9.77
N VAL A 77 1.96 2.68 10.31
CA VAL A 77 1.05 3.64 10.96
C VAL A 77 0.99 3.41 12.46
N GLU A 78 0.79 2.16 12.87
CA GLU A 78 0.54 1.82 14.27
C GLU A 78 1.80 1.55 15.08
N SER A 79 2.93 1.31 14.42
CA SER A 79 4.24 1.21 15.06
C SER A 79 4.56 2.52 15.78
N THR A 80 4.14 2.62 17.04
CA THR A 80 4.79 3.48 18.00
C THR A 80 6.23 3.02 18.06
N VAL A 81 7.16 3.90 17.72
CA VAL A 81 8.56 3.78 18.10
C VAL A 81 8.62 3.81 19.63
N THR A 82 8.27 2.70 20.25
CA THR A 82 8.36 2.47 21.68
C THR A 82 8.67 0.98 21.88
N ASN A 83 9.96 0.66 21.92
CA ASN A 83 10.53 -0.46 22.67
C ASN A 83 10.20 -1.90 22.23
N ALA A 84 10.53 -2.30 21.00
CA ALA A 84 10.66 -3.73 20.65
C ALA A 84 12.13 -4.22 20.57
N ILE A 85 13.10 -3.44 21.07
CA ILE A 85 14.50 -3.89 21.26
C ILE A 85 14.75 -4.34 22.71
N LYS A 86 13.79 -4.15 23.63
CA LYS A 86 13.90 -4.61 25.04
C LYS A 86 13.34 -6.00 25.33
N GLN A 87 12.97 -6.81 24.33
CA GLN A 87 12.49 -8.18 24.58
C GLN A 87 13.47 -9.28 24.14
N VAL A 88 14.71 -8.93 23.76
CA VAL A 88 15.76 -9.92 23.41
C VAL A 88 17.11 -9.60 24.09
N LEU A 89 17.08 -8.96 25.27
CA LEU A 89 18.23 -8.88 26.19
C LEU A 89 17.78 -9.23 27.60
#